data_AF-A0A534XLS4-F1
#
_entry.id   AF-A0A534XLS4-F1
#
_cell.length_a   1.000
_cell.length_b   1.000
_cell.length_c   1.000
_cell.angle_alpha   90.00
_cell.angle_beta   90.00
_cell.angle_gamma   90.00
#
_symmetry.space_group_name_H-M   'P 1'
#
loop_
_entity.id
_entity.type
_entity.pdbx_description
1 polymer ?
#
loop_
_entity_poly.entity_id
_entity_poly.type
_entity_poly.pdbx_seq_one_letter_code
_entity_poly.pdbx_strand_id
1 'polypeptide(L)'
;MTPSLSPQADAFLVDYFQREILPLLTPVALDPCHPFPPLSEDSFHLAVRFRRTPGLHFRYGLVLVHSTLPRVLRVPDGPRELPILLEDIIARHLPKLFPQTSIDDCWVIRVSRLQEQAAAEPAAGRFLQDQKRGTRQRAC
;
A
#
# COMPACT_ATOMS: atom_id res chain seq x y z
N MET A 1 13.96 9.20 -5.51
CA MET A 1 14.82 10.25 -6.11
C MET A 1 13.86 11.35 -6.56
N THR A 2 13.74 12.42 -5.79
CA THR A 2 12.81 13.51 -6.10
C THR A 2 13.33 14.32 -7.29
N PRO A 3 12.49 14.65 -8.28
CA PRO A 3 12.90 15.51 -9.39
C PRO A 3 13.23 16.92 -8.88
N SER A 4 14.21 17.57 -9.50
CA SER A 4 14.50 19.00 -9.28
C SER A 4 13.35 19.83 -9.85
N LEU A 5 12.73 20.66 -9.01
CA LEU A 5 11.58 21.49 -9.38
C LEU A 5 11.98 22.97 -9.36
N SER A 6 11.35 23.77 -10.21
CA SER A 6 11.47 25.23 -10.13
C SER A 6 10.79 25.77 -8.85
N PRO A 7 11.16 26.98 -8.40
CA PRO A 7 10.51 27.61 -7.25
C PRO A 7 8.99 27.79 -7.41
N GLN A 8 8.53 28.05 -8.64
CA GLN A 8 7.10 28.21 -8.94
C GLN A 8 6.36 26.87 -8.81
N ALA A 9 6.91 25.80 -9.38
CA ALA A 9 6.33 24.47 -9.29
C ALA A 9 6.32 23.96 -7.83
N ASP A 10 7.37 24.26 -7.06
CA ASP A 10 7.42 23.92 -5.64
C ASP A 10 6.36 24.65 -4.82
N ALA A 11 6.18 25.96 -5.02
CA ALA A 11 5.13 26.74 -4.36
C ALA A 11 3.72 26.20 -4.67
N PHE A 12 3.45 25.87 -5.94
CA PHE A 12 2.19 25.23 -6.34
C PHE A 12 1.98 23.89 -5.62
N LEU A 13 3.00 23.04 -5.59
CA LEU A 13 2.92 21.74 -4.92
C LEU A 13 2.70 21.87 -3.42
N VAL A 14 3.29 22.86 -2.77
CA VAL A 14 3.10 23.09 -1.33
C VAL A 14 1.64 23.44 -1.02
N ASP A 15 1.02 24.32 -1.82
CA ASP A 15 -0.40 24.67 -1.67
C ASP A 15 -1.31 23.48 -1.97
N TYR A 16 -1.08 22.81 -3.11
CA TYR A 16 -1.86 21.65 -3.52
C TYR A 16 -1.75 20.51 -2.49
N PHE A 17 -0.56 20.26 -1.96
CA PHE A 17 -0.36 19.25 -0.92
C PHE A 17 -1.19 19.56 0.32
N GLN A 18 -1.20 20.81 0.80
CA GLN A 18 -1.94 21.20 2.00
C GLN A 18 -3.45 21.13 1.80
N ARG A 19 -3.94 21.55 0.64
CA ARG A 19 -5.38 21.65 0.36
C ARG A 19 -6.02 20.34 -0.06
N GLU A 20 -5.35 19.57 -0.92
CA GLU A 20 -5.96 18.42 -1.61
C GLU A 20 -5.39 17.07 -1.15
N ILE A 21 -4.07 16.99 -0.89
CA ILE A 21 -3.42 15.70 -0.58
C ILE A 21 -3.48 15.39 0.92
N LEU A 22 -3.04 16.33 1.77
CA LEU A 22 -2.89 16.15 3.21
C LEU A 22 -4.17 15.64 3.90
N PRO A 23 -5.39 16.12 3.58
CA PRO A 23 -6.62 15.62 4.19
C PRO A 23 -6.93 14.14 3.87
N LEU A 24 -6.33 13.60 2.82
CA LEU A 24 -6.52 12.22 2.34
C LEU A 24 -5.38 11.28 2.77
N LEU A 25 -4.48 11.76 3.63
CA LEU A 25 -3.41 10.98 4.23
C LEU A 25 -3.69 10.72 5.70
N THR A 26 -3.39 9.51 6.16
CA THR A 26 -3.44 9.16 7.58
C THR A 26 -2.04 8.79 8.06
N PRO A 27 -1.33 9.69 8.78
CA PRO A 27 -0.06 9.34 9.41
C PRO A 27 -0.29 8.52 10.68
N VAL A 28 0.40 7.38 10.80
CA VAL A 28 0.29 6.45 11.92
C VAL A 28 1.69 6.12 12.43
N ALA A 29 1.97 6.31 13.71
CA ALA A 29 3.18 5.79 14.35
C ALA A 29 2.96 4.30 14.69
N LEU A 30 3.91 3.44 14.32
CA LEU A 30 3.81 2.01 14.60
C LEU A 30 4.40 1.69 15.97
N ASP A 31 3.55 1.25 16.89
CA ASP A 31 3.89 0.86 18.25
C ASP A 31 3.48 -0.60 18.50
N PRO A 32 4.38 -1.48 19.03
CA PRO A 32 4.06 -2.88 19.31
C PRO A 32 2.85 -3.12 20.21
N CYS A 33 2.46 -2.15 21.04
CA CYS A 33 1.30 -2.26 21.92
C CYS A 33 -0.05 -2.10 21.20
N HIS A 34 -0.05 -1.72 19.93
CA HIS A 34 -1.24 -1.45 19.14
C HIS A 34 -1.34 -2.39 17.93
N PRO A 35 -2.56 -2.75 17.50
CA PRO A 35 -2.74 -3.56 16.30
C PRO A 35 -2.23 -2.83 15.06
N PHE A 36 -1.74 -3.59 14.08
CA PHE A 36 -1.28 -3.03 12.82
C PHE A 36 -2.44 -2.37 12.05
N PRO A 37 -2.25 -1.16 11.48
CA PRO A 37 -3.31 -0.45 10.78
C PRO A 37 -3.80 -1.22 9.54
N PRO A 38 -5.10 -1.17 9.21
CA PRO A 38 -5.61 -1.81 8.01
C PRO A 38 -5.06 -1.13 6.75
N LEU A 39 -4.60 -1.92 5.79
CA LEU A 39 -4.04 -1.45 4.51
C LEU A 39 -4.99 -1.78 3.36
N SER A 40 -5.13 -0.84 2.43
CA SER A 40 -5.94 -1.03 1.22
C SER A 40 -5.11 -1.70 0.13
N GLU A 41 -5.69 -2.67 -0.57
CA GLU A 41 -5.03 -3.39 -1.68
C GLU A 41 -4.99 -2.56 -2.99
N ASP A 42 -5.90 -1.60 -3.08
CA ASP A 42 -6.10 -0.74 -4.26
C ASP A 42 -5.29 0.56 -4.18
N SER A 43 -4.45 0.71 -3.16
CA SER A 43 -3.60 1.88 -2.96
C SER A 43 -2.17 1.46 -2.64
N PHE A 44 -1.26 2.43 -2.67
CA PHE A 44 0.08 2.30 -2.10
C PHE A 44 0.13 3.06 -0.79
N HIS A 45 1.10 2.73 0.07
CA HIS A 45 1.34 3.43 1.33
C HIS A 45 2.82 3.76 1.45
N LEU A 46 3.19 4.68 2.34
CA LEU A 46 4.60 4.91 2.66
C LEU A 46 4.93 4.36 4.04
N ALA A 47 5.91 3.48 4.10
CA ALA A 47 6.60 3.13 5.34
C ALA A 47 7.70 4.14 5.61
N VAL A 48 7.80 4.62 6.85
CA VAL A 48 8.75 5.65 7.26
C VAL A 48 9.59 5.10 8.41
N ARG A 49 10.91 5.22 8.33
CA ARG A 49 11.82 4.95 9.45
C ARG A 49 12.19 6.26 10.12
N PHE A 50 12.01 6.33 11.43
CA PHE A 50 12.45 7.47 12.22
C PHE A 50 13.86 7.24 12.74
N ARG A 51 14.64 8.32 12.81
CA ARG A 51 15.92 8.36 13.50
C ARG A 51 15.69 8.14 14.98
N ARG A 52 16.53 7.30 15.58
CA ARG A 52 16.46 7.00 17.00
C ARG A 52 16.73 8.26 17.81
N THR A 53 15.73 8.70 18.56
CA THR A 53 15.78 9.88 19.41
C THR A 53 15.43 9.46 20.84
N PRO A 54 16.16 9.94 21.88
CA PRO A 54 15.80 9.65 23.27
C PRO A 54 14.34 10.03 23.55
N GLY A 55 13.57 9.13 24.17
CA GLY A 55 12.15 9.33 24.46
C GLY A 55 11.17 8.94 23.36
N LEU A 56 11.63 8.61 22.14
CA LEU A 56 10.76 8.09 21.08
C LEU A 56 10.63 6.56 21.21
N HIS A 57 9.42 6.10 21.55
CA HIS A 57 9.14 4.67 21.79
C HIS A 57 8.90 3.86 20.51
N PHE A 58 8.62 4.52 19.39
CA PHE A 58 8.41 3.90 18.09
C PHE A 58 9.55 4.22 17.11
N ARG A 59 9.86 3.28 16.22
CA ARG A 59 10.91 3.44 15.19
C ARG A 59 10.38 3.57 13.78
N TYR A 60 9.12 3.25 13.57
CA TYR A 60 8.50 3.23 12.26
C TYR A 60 7.19 4.01 12.28
N GLY A 61 6.85 4.58 11.15
CA GLY A 61 5.58 5.17 10.86
C GLY A 61 5.04 4.67 9.54
N LEU A 62 3.76 4.88 9.33
CA LEU A 62 3.06 4.54 8.11
C LEU A 62 2.20 5.72 7.67
N VAL A 63 2.24 6.04 6.40
CA VAL A 63 1.33 7.00 5.78
C VAL A 63 0.36 6.21 4.91
N LEU A 64 -0.88 6.10 5.38
CA LEU A 64 -1.95 5.52 4.60
C LEU A 64 -2.39 6.54 3.56
N VAL A 65 -2.47 6.11 2.30
CA VAL A 65 -2.87 6.94 1.16
C VAL A 65 -4.21 6.44 0.68
N HIS A 66 -5.21 7.32 0.63
CA HIS A 66 -6.51 7.00 0.09
C HIS A 66 -6.46 6.78 -1.43
N SER A 67 -7.18 5.78 -1.95
CA SER A 67 -7.14 5.38 -3.37
C SER A 67 -7.77 6.39 -4.34
N THR A 68 -8.46 7.41 -3.83
CA THR A 68 -9.03 8.50 -4.64
C THR A 68 -7.98 9.46 -5.18
N LEU A 69 -6.77 9.48 -4.60
CA LEU A 69 -5.70 10.35 -5.07
C LEU A 69 -5.11 9.82 -6.39
N PRO A 70 -4.94 10.67 -7.42
CA PRO A 70 -4.27 10.26 -8.65
C PRO A 70 -2.80 9.95 -8.36
N ARG A 71 -2.29 8.84 -8.91
CA ARG A 71 -0.89 8.45 -8.71
C ARG A 71 0.11 9.38 -9.39
N VAL A 72 -0.27 9.98 -10.52
CA VAL A 72 0.57 10.92 -11.26
C VAL A 72 -0.15 12.26 -11.29
N LEU A 73 0.51 13.30 -10.78
CA LEU A 73 0.02 14.67 -10.83
C LEU A 73 0.78 15.43 -11.90
N ARG A 74 0.07 16.29 -12.62
CA ARG A 74 0.68 17.23 -13.56
C ARG A 74 0.85 18.57 -12.87
N VAL A 75 2.10 18.98 -12.70
CA VAL A 75 2.45 20.23 -12.02
C VAL A 75 2.85 21.26 -13.06
N PRO A 76 2.26 22.47 -13.04
CA PRO A 76 2.67 23.55 -13.92
C PRO A 76 4.08 24.02 -13.55
N ASP A 77 4.97 24.07 -14.55
CA ASP A 77 6.33 24.60 -14.45
C ASP A 77 6.60 25.54 -15.64
N GLY A 78 6.22 26.82 -15.47
CA GLY A 78 6.22 27.80 -16.55
C GLY A 78 5.32 27.35 -17.72
N PRO A 79 5.84 27.20 -18.96
CA PRO A 79 5.07 26.74 -20.12
C PRO A 79 4.92 25.21 -20.22
N ARG A 80 5.50 24.44 -19.28
CA ARG A 80 5.50 22.97 -19.31
C ARG A 80 4.65 22.41 -18.18
N GLU A 81 4.18 21.18 -18.37
CA GLU A 81 3.61 20.36 -17.29
C GLU A 81 4.58 19.22 -16.96
N LEU A 82 4.98 19.13 -15.70
CA LEU A 82 5.84 18.05 -15.22
C LEU A 82 4.98 16.96 -14.58
N PRO A 83 5.08 15.70 -15.04
CA PRO A 83 4.45 14.57 -14.35
C PRO A 83 5.27 14.25 -13.10
N ILE A 84 4.62 14.26 -11.93
CA ILE A 84 5.22 13.95 -10.64
C ILE A 84 4.42 12.84 -9.98
N LEU A 85 5.14 11.85 -9.44
CA LEU A 85 4.54 10.76 -8.71
C LEU A 85 4.03 11.23 -7.34
N LEU A 86 2.87 10.75 -6.94
CA LEU A 86 2.27 11.08 -5.65
C LEU A 86 3.18 10.65 -4.49
N GLU A 87 3.83 9.49 -4.59
CA GLU A 87 4.80 9.01 -3.61
C GLU A 87 5.95 10.00 -3.38
N ASP A 88 6.45 10.66 -4.43
CA ASP A 88 7.52 11.65 -4.32
C ASP A 88 7.04 12.95 -3.64
N ILE A 89 5.80 13.36 -3.92
CA ILE A 89 5.17 14.54 -3.30
C ILE A 89 4.99 14.31 -1.80
N ILE A 90 4.48 13.13 -1.43
CA ILE A 90 4.29 12.74 -0.02
C ILE A 90 5.66 12.63 0.67
N ALA A 91 6.63 11.97 0.05
CA ALA A 91 7.99 11.82 0.58
C ALA A 91 8.63 13.18 0.92
N ARG A 92 8.51 14.17 0.01
CA ARG A 92 9.00 15.55 0.23
C ARG A 92 8.37 16.22 1.46
N HIS A 93 7.12 15.88 1.76
CA HIS A 93 6.34 16.51 2.83
C HIS A 93 6.21 15.67 4.10
N LEU A 94 6.91 14.52 4.20
CA LEU A 94 6.90 13.69 5.41
C LEU A 94 7.21 14.45 6.71
N PRO A 95 8.13 15.44 6.74
CA PRO A 95 8.35 16.23 7.96
C PRO A 95 7.12 16.98 8.46
N LYS A 96 6.17 17.35 7.58
CA LYS A 96 4.89 17.96 7.97
C LYS A 96 3.94 16.95 8.61
N LEU A 97 4.00 15.69 8.17
CA LEU A 97 3.18 14.59 8.69
C LEU A 97 3.68 14.09 10.05
N PHE A 98 4.99 14.18 10.30
CA PHE A 98 5.62 13.75 11.55
C PHE A 98 6.52 14.85 12.13
N PRO A 99 5.96 15.97 12.63
CA PRO A 99 6.74 17.15 13.01
C PRO A 99 7.66 16.93 14.23
N GLN A 100 7.35 15.95 15.08
CA GLN A 100 8.11 15.66 16.30
C GLN A 100 9.17 14.56 16.12
N THR A 101 9.39 14.09 14.89
CA THR A 101 10.36 13.03 14.62
C THR A 101 11.33 13.45 13.53
N SER A 102 12.56 12.96 13.64
CA SER A 102 13.53 13.03 12.55
C SER A 102 13.32 11.79 11.66
N ILE A 103 13.11 11.99 10.38
CA ILE A 103 12.96 10.90 9.40
C ILE A 103 14.34 10.49 8.90
N ASP A 104 14.59 9.18 8.87
CA ASP A 104 15.83 8.59 8.39
C ASP A 104 15.69 8.08 6.95
N ASP A 105 14.58 7.37 6.66
CA ASP A 105 14.35 6.77 5.35
C ASP A 105 12.84 6.53 5.14
N CYS A 106 12.42 6.30 3.89
CA CYS A 106 11.05 5.95 3.56
C CYS A 106 10.95 5.03 2.34
N TRP A 107 9.93 4.17 2.33
CA TRP A 107 9.68 3.22 1.25
C TRP A 107 8.22 3.22 0.84
N VAL A 108 7.99 3.03 -0.46
CA VAL A 108 6.65 2.77 -0.98
C VAL A 108 6.34 1.30 -0.78
N ILE A 109 5.19 1.01 -0.17
CA ILE A 109 4.68 -0.35 0.03
C ILE A 109 3.32 -0.49 -0.65
N ARG A 110 3.03 -1.70 -1.11
CA ARG A 110 1.71 -2.10 -1.59
C ARG A 110 1.41 -3.48 -1.04
N VAL A 111 0.18 -3.68 -0.59
CA VAL A 111 -0.27 -4.96 -0.05
C VAL A 111 -1.21 -5.60 -1.05
N SER A 112 -1.08 -6.91 -1.20
CA SER A 112 -2.01 -7.74 -1.95
C SER A 112 -2.43 -8.89 -1.04
N ARG A 113 -3.73 -9.17 -0.97
CA ARG A 113 -4.27 -10.32 -0.27
C ARG A 113 -4.03 -11.55 -1.11
N LEU A 114 -3.42 -12.57 -0.50
CA LEU A 114 -3.37 -13.89 -1.08
C LEU A 114 -4.74 -14.54 -0.90
N GLN A 115 -5.48 -14.74 -2.00
CA GLN A 115 -6.67 -15.58 -1.96
C GLN A 115 -6.26 -17.04 -2.17
N GLU A 116 -6.35 -17.83 -1.11
CA GLU A 116 -6.28 -19.28 -1.24
C GLU A 116 -7.65 -19.77 -1.72
N GLN A 117 -7.75 -20.06 -3.02
CA GLN A 117 -8.94 -20.71 -3.56
C GLN A 117 -8.99 -22.12 -2.97
N ALA A 118 -9.98 -22.39 -2.13
CA ALA A 118 -10.28 -23.77 -1.74
C ALA A 118 -10.50 -24.58 -3.02
N ALA A 119 -9.69 -25.60 -3.24
CA ALA A 119 -9.90 -26.54 -4.33
C ALA A 119 -11.34 -27.07 -4.18
N ALA A 120 -12.15 -26.88 -5.23
CA ALA A 120 -13.43 -27.56 -5.30
C ALA A 120 -13.11 -29.06 -5.31
N GLU A 121 -13.44 -29.76 -4.22
CA GLU A 121 -13.46 -31.22 -4.21
C GLU A 121 -14.23 -31.65 -5.46
N PRO A 122 -13.62 -32.42 -6.38
CA PRO A 122 -14.37 -32.96 -7.50
C PRO A 122 -15.50 -33.77 -6.88
N ALA A 123 -16.74 -33.48 -7.26
CA ALA A 123 -17.89 -34.22 -6.77
C ALA A 123 -17.63 -35.70 -7.03
N ALA A 124 -17.21 -36.44 -5.99
CA ALA A 124 -17.04 -37.88 -6.00
C ALA A 124 -18.44 -38.49 -5.94
N GLY A 125 -19.22 -38.23 -6.98
CA GLY A 125 -20.58 -38.67 -7.15
C GLY A 125 -20.65 -39.53 -8.39
N ARG A 126 -20.72 -40.85 -8.16
CA ARG A 126 -21.33 -41.85 -9.05
C ARG A 126 -20.42 -42.49 -10.12
N PHE A 127 -19.43 -43.25 -9.67
CA PHE A 127 -18.78 -44.31 -10.49
C PHE A 127 -18.72 -45.68 -9.78
N LEU A 128 -19.63 -45.94 -8.83
CA LEU A 128 -19.75 -47.24 -8.13
C LEU A 128 -21.12 -47.90 -8.30
N GLN A 129 -21.78 -47.68 -9.44
CA GLN A 129 -22.90 -48.50 -9.88
C GLN A 129 -22.60 -49.00 -11.28
N ASP A 130 -21.79 -50.07 -11.39
CA ASP A 130 -21.88 -51.08 -12.46
C ASP A 130 -20.84 -52.22 -12.34
N GLN A 131 -20.54 -52.69 -11.12
CA GLN A 131 -19.78 -53.93 -10.91
C GLN A 131 -20.58 -54.94 -10.07
N LYS A 132 -21.84 -55.18 -10.46
CA LYS A 132 -22.61 -56.37 -10.03
C LYS A 132 -23.49 -56.89 -11.16
N ARG A 133 -22.90 -57.16 -12.33
CA ARG A 133 -23.52 -58.02 -13.34
C ARG A 133 -22.45 -58.89 -13.99
N GLY A 134 -22.56 -60.20 -13.78
CA GLY A 134 -21.86 -61.19 -14.60
C GLY A 134 -21.23 -62.32 -13.81
N THR A 135 -22.07 -63.29 -13.43
CA THR A 135 -21.87 -64.76 -13.64
C THR A 135 -20.56 -65.40 -13.16
N ARG A 136 -20.63 -66.26 -12.12
CA ARG A 136 -20.73 -67.73 -12.28
C ARG A 136 -19.71 -68.31 -13.29
N GLN A 137 -18.62 -68.88 -12.78
CA GLN A 137 -18.35 -70.33 -12.88
C GLN A 137 -17.14 -70.66 -11.98
N ARG A 138 -17.34 -71.55 -11.00
CA ARG A 138 -16.28 -72.36 -10.40
C ARG A 138 -16.27 -73.69 -11.17
N ALA A 139 -15.13 -74.12 -11.70
CA ALA A 139 -14.74 -75.53 -11.85
C ALA A 139 -13.29 -75.60 -12.38
N CYS A 140 -12.61 -76.67 -11.96
CA CYS A 140 -11.21 -77.06 -12.13
C CYS A 140 -10.48 -76.66 -13.42
#